data_AF-A0A0R3WXV2-F1
#
_entry.id   AF-A0A0R3WXV2-F1
#
_cell.length_a   1.000
_cell.length_b   1.000
_cell.length_c   1.000
_cell.angle_alpha   90.00
_cell.angle_beta   90.00
_cell.angle_gamma   90.00
#
_symmetry.space_group_name_H-M   'P 1'
#
loop_
_entity.id
_entity.type
_entity.pdbx_description
1 polymer ?
#
loop_
_entity_poly.entity_id
_entity_poly.type
_entity_poly.pdbx_seq_one_letter_code
_entity_poly.pdbx_strand_id
1 'polypeptide(L)'
;MSEPNSESPAARKTQKKLPKCVNEPVQIDLPTYAASYSGPIKYLRLLFIAQVCPVLKGQALKLAHDYIKASTLNVSAYEQIFEVLLHSFNEKLSSGDPSGGETPGNDRLTSANAKVVKSGHNEAGLVYDEDWVEKTTLRAARNRDELETELKNFKVNAIKECTR
;
A
#
# COMPACT_ATOMS: atom_id res chain seq x y z
N MET A 1 -46.26 -18.46 24.43
CA MET A 1 -45.89 -17.75 23.19
C MET A 1 -45.65 -16.29 23.53
N SER A 2 -44.77 -15.65 22.75
CA SER A 2 -44.35 -14.23 22.79
C SER A 2 -43.04 -13.96 23.54
N GLU A 3 -41.95 -14.04 22.78
CA GLU A 3 -40.64 -13.48 23.09
C GLU A 3 -40.66 -11.93 22.96
N PRO A 4 -39.92 -11.17 23.80
CA PRO A 4 -39.59 -9.79 23.51
C PRO A 4 -38.29 -9.69 22.70
N ASN A 5 -38.42 -9.05 21.54
CA ASN A 5 -37.41 -8.72 20.55
C ASN A 5 -36.21 -7.97 21.18
N SER A 6 -35.03 -8.60 21.20
CA SER A 6 -33.76 -7.96 21.54
C SER A 6 -33.22 -7.28 20.29
N GLU A 7 -33.43 -5.97 20.19
CA GLU A 7 -32.96 -5.14 19.09
C GLU A 7 -31.41 -5.13 19.02
N SER A 8 -30.88 -5.64 17.91
CA SER A 8 -29.45 -5.73 17.62
C SER A 8 -28.90 -4.36 17.21
N PRO A 9 -27.71 -3.92 17.68
CA PRO A 9 -27.16 -2.64 17.29
C PRO A 9 -26.60 -2.71 15.86
N ALA A 10 -27.28 -2.01 14.94
CA ALA A 10 -26.84 -1.84 13.56
C ALA A 10 -25.44 -1.19 13.50
N ALA A 11 -24.46 -1.97 13.05
CA ALA A 11 -23.12 -1.52 12.75
C ALA A 11 -23.15 -0.40 11.69
N ARG A 12 -22.88 0.84 12.12
CA ARG A 12 -22.67 1.98 11.23
C ARG A 12 -21.42 1.72 10.39
N LYS A 13 -21.61 1.27 9.15
CA LYS A 13 -20.56 1.21 8.13
C LYS A 13 -20.16 2.64 7.79
N THR A 14 -19.00 3.09 8.27
CA THR A 14 -18.39 4.35 7.87
C THR A 14 -18.07 4.27 6.39
N GLN A 15 -18.90 4.86 5.54
CA GLN A 15 -18.63 4.98 4.12
C GLN A 15 -17.40 5.88 3.96
N LYS A 16 -16.24 5.27 3.68
CA LYS A 16 -15.05 6.00 3.23
C LYS A 16 -15.40 6.59 1.86
N LYS A 17 -15.84 7.84 1.82
CA LYS A 17 -15.94 8.59 0.55
C LYS A 17 -14.55 8.63 -0.07
N LEU A 18 -14.43 8.08 -1.27
CA LEU A 18 -13.20 8.14 -2.05
C LEU A 18 -12.85 9.63 -2.27
N PRO A 19 -11.61 10.05 -2.03
CA PRO A 19 -11.24 11.45 -2.21
C PRO A 19 -11.46 11.85 -3.67
N LYS A 20 -12.05 13.04 -3.86
CA LYS A 20 -12.36 13.56 -5.20
C LYS A 20 -11.06 13.82 -5.94
N CYS A 21 -10.93 13.22 -7.12
CA CYS A 21 -9.77 13.38 -7.99
C CYS A 21 -9.58 14.86 -8.37
N VAL A 22 -8.35 15.37 -8.23
CA VAL A 22 -7.94 16.69 -8.70
C VAL A 22 -7.32 16.53 -10.09
N ASN A 23 -8.03 16.96 -11.12
CA ASN A 23 -7.58 16.92 -12.52
C ASN A 23 -6.89 18.22 -12.98
N GLU A 24 -6.80 19.23 -12.10
CA GLU A 24 -6.11 20.49 -12.38
C GLU A 24 -4.59 20.26 -12.46
N PRO A 25 -3.84 20.92 -13.35
CA PRO A 25 -2.37 20.87 -13.36
C PRO A 25 -1.80 21.37 -12.03
N VAL A 26 -1.47 20.43 -11.13
CA VAL A 26 -0.75 20.71 -9.90
C VAL A 26 0.74 20.80 -10.21
N GLN A 27 1.29 22.02 -10.19
CA GLN A 27 2.74 22.24 -10.29
C GLN A 27 3.38 22.08 -8.91
N ILE A 28 3.57 20.83 -8.48
CA ILE A 28 4.29 20.50 -7.25
C ILE A 28 5.52 19.65 -7.60
N ASP A 29 6.66 20.04 -7.05
CA ASP A 29 7.88 19.24 -7.12
C ASP A 29 7.84 18.12 -6.06
N LEU A 30 7.41 16.93 -6.49
CA LEU A 30 7.21 15.75 -5.64
C LEU A 30 8.48 15.31 -4.87
N PRO A 31 9.65 15.18 -5.53
CA PRO A 31 10.90 14.87 -4.84
C PRO A 31 11.22 15.81 -3.68
N THR A 32 11.13 17.13 -3.92
CA THR A 32 11.41 18.14 -2.89
C THR A 32 10.37 18.08 -1.77
N TYR A 33 9.09 17.97 -2.11
CA TYR A 33 8.02 17.80 -1.12
C TYR A 33 8.26 16.55 -0.24
N ALA A 34 8.61 15.42 -0.86
CA ALA A 34 8.84 14.17 -0.14
C ALA A 34 10.10 14.22 0.74
N ALA A 35 11.11 15.02 0.37
CA ALA A 35 12.33 15.20 1.15
C ALA A 35 12.08 15.88 2.51
N SER A 36 11.01 16.67 2.64
CA SER A 36 10.62 17.31 3.91
C SER A 36 10.03 16.35 4.95
N TYR A 37 9.82 15.07 4.58
CA TYR A 37 9.24 14.06 5.46
C TYR A 37 10.19 12.88 5.65
N SER A 38 10.05 12.20 6.79
CA SER A 38 10.82 10.99 7.12
C SER A 38 9.95 9.98 7.86
N GLY A 39 10.37 8.72 7.88
CA GLY A 39 9.61 7.64 8.48
C GLY A 39 8.30 7.35 7.73
N PRO A 40 7.31 6.74 8.41
CA PRO A 40 6.10 6.27 7.75
C PRO A 40 5.29 7.34 7.03
N ILE A 41 5.30 8.57 7.53
CA ILE A 41 4.50 9.66 6.97
C ILE A 41 4.95 10.03 5.55
N LYS A 42 6.21 9.81 5.19
CA LYS A 42 6.74 10.12 3.85
C LYS A 42 6.05 9.29 2.77
N TYR A 43 6.06 7.97 2.89
CA TYR A 43 5.42 7.11 1.89
C TYR A 43 3.89 7.18 1.97
N LEU A 44 3.31 7.36 3.17
CA LEU A 44 1.85 7.53 3.31
C LEU A 44 1.33 8.76 2.56
N ARG A 45 2.06 9.88 2.63
CA ARG A 45 1.71 11.08 1.86
C ARG A 45 1.83 10.86 0.35
N LEU A 46 2.86 10.15 -0.09
CA LEU A 46 3.03 9.80 -1.50
C LEU A 46 1.91 8.88 -2.01
N LEU A 47 1.52 7.88 -1.22
CA LEU A 47 0.37 7.02 -1.53
C LEU A 47 -0.94 7.83 -1.60
N PHE A 48 -1.13 8.79 -0.70
CA PHE A 48 -2.28 9.69 -0.75
C PHE A 48 -2.26 10.56 -2.02
N ILE A 49 -1.13 11.17 -2.37
CA ILE A 49 -0.98 11.95 -3.61
C ILE A 49 -1.30 11.09 -4.84
N ALA A 50 -0.85 9.84 -4.85
CA ALA A 50 -1.14 8.90 -5.92
C ALA A 50 -2.65 8.63 -6.09
N GLN A 51 -3.44 8.67 -5.00
CA GLN A 51 -4.88 8.49 -5.03
C GLN A 51 -5.64 9.75 -5.48
N VAL A 52 -5.17 10.93 -5.07
CA VAL A 52 -5.87 12.20 -5.31
C VAL A 52 -5.51 12.84 -6.65
N CYS A 53 -4.28 12.63 -7.12
CA CYS A 53 -3.74 13.27 -8.31
C CYS A 53 -3.27 12.21 -9.34
N PRO A 54 -4.14 11.75 -10.26
CA PRO A 54 -3.77 10.73 -11.25
C PRO A 54 -2.59 11.13 -12.11
N VAL A 55 -2.46 12.43 -12.42
CA VAL A 55 -1.35 12.98 -13.22
C VAL A 55 0.02 12.79 -12.56
N LEU A 56 0.08 12.73 -11.23
CA LEU A 56 1.31 12.53 -10.46
C LEU A 56 1.46 11.09 -9.93
N LYS A 57 0.49 10.21 -10.18
CA LYS A 57 0.41 8.86 -9.62
C LYS A 57 1.68 8.04 -9.88
N GLY A 58 2.12 7.96 -11.13
CA GLY A 58 3.31 7.20 -11.50
C GLY A 58 4.57 7.65 -10.75
N GLN A 59 4.81 8.96 -10.70
CA GLN A 59 5.95 9.53 -9.99
C GLN A 59 5.84 9.34 -8.46
N ALA A 60 4.65 9.54 -7.89
CA ALA A 60 4.41 9.37 -6.47
C ALA A 60 4.65 7.93 -6.01
N LEU A 61 4.14 6.95 -6.78
CA LEU A 61 4.33 5.53 -6.49
C LEU A 61 5.79 5.11 -6.63
N LYS A 62 6.51 5.64 -7.63
CA LYS A 62 7.96 5.39 -7.78
C LYS A 62 8.76 5.90 -6.57
N LEU A 63 8.50 7.13 -6.14
CA LEU A 63 9.16 7.70 -4.95
C LEU A 63 8.81 6.92 -3.67
N ALA A 64 7.56 6.46 -3.53
CA ALA A 64 7.15 5.66 -2.38
C ALA A 64 7.86 4.30 -2.37
N HIS A 65 7.91 3.63 -3.52
CA HIS A 65 8.58 2.35 -3.72
C HIS A 65 10.06 2.44 -3.34
N ASP A 66 10.78 3.42 -3.91
CA ASP A 66 12.22 3.59 -3.67
C ASP A 66 12.50 3.88 -2.20
N TYR A 67 11.66 4.70 -1.56
CA TYR A 67 11.78 4.98 -0.13
C TYR A 67 11.53 3.75 0.75
N ILE A 68 10.49 2.96 0.45
CA ILE A 68 10.15 1.76 1.21
C ILE A 68 11.28 0.72 1.11
N LYS A 69 11.81 0.46 -0.09
CA LYS A 69 12.90 -0.50 -0.28
C LYS A 69 14.21 -0.04 0.38
N ALA A 70 14.50 1.26 0.36
CA ALA A 70 15.75 1.79 0.90
C ALA A 70 15.74 1.98 2.42
N SER A 71 14.59 2.35 3.01
CA SER A 71 14.54 2.89 4.37
C SER A 71 13.66 2.12 5.34
N THR A 72 12.95 1.08 4.89
CA THR A 72 11.99 0.36 5.74
C THR A 72 12.07 -1.16 5.55
N LEU A 73 11.48 -1.90 6.49
CA LEU A 73 11.22 -3.34 6.36
C LEU A 73 9.72 -3.62 6.20
N ASN A 74 8.95 -2.61 5.78
CA ASN A 74 7.49 -2.70 5.74
C ASN A 74 7.02 -3.31 4.42
N VAL A 75 6.91 -4.64 4.40
CA VAL A 75 6.44 -5.42 3.25
C VAL A 75 4.99 -5.07 2.90
N SER A 76 4.12 -4.87 3.89
CA SER A 76 2.72 -4.51 3.64
C SER A 76 2.60 -3.17 2.90
N ALA A 77 3.43 -2.17 3.25
CA ALA A 77 3.46 -0.89 2.53
C ALA A 77 3.99 -1.04 1.10
N TYR A 78 4.93 -1.98 0.87
CA TYR A 78 5.42 -2.32 -0.46
C TYR A 78 4.32 -2.96 -1.32
N GLU A 79 3.61 -3.96 -0.80
CA GLU A 79 2.51 -4.64 -1.50
C GLU A 79 1.38 -3.67 -1.85
N GLN A 80 1.06 -2.74 -0.93
CA GLN A 80 0.03 -1.72 -1.15
C GLN A 80 0.29 -0.84 -2.39
N ILE A 81 1.55 -0.62 -2.78
CA ILE A 81 1.88 0.10 -4.03
C ILE A 81 1.32 -0.66 -5.23
N PHE A 82 1.50 -1.98 -5.26
CA PHE A 82 1.04 -2.81 -6.36
C PHE A 82 -0.47 -3.01 -6.35
N GLU A 83 -1.11 -3.03 -5.17
CA GLU A 83 -2.57 -2.97 -5.05
C GLU A 83 -3.14 -1.70 -5.70
N VAL A 84 -2.51 -0.53 -5.47
CA VAL A 84 -2.93 0.74 -6.07
C VAL A 84 -2.73 0.74 -7.59
N LEU A 85 -1.61 0.18 -8.09
CA LEU A 85 -1.38 0.01 -9.52
C LEU A 85 -2.44 -0.89 -10.16
N LEU A 86 -2.78 -1.99 -9.49
CA LEU A 86 -3.75 -2.97 -9.98
C LEU A 86 -5.17 -2.40 -10.02
N HIS A 87 -5.56 -1.66 -8.98
CA HIS A 87 -6.85 -0.96 -8.97
C HIS A 87 -6.93 0.05 -10.12
N SER A 88 -5.87 0.81 -10.35
CA SER A 88 -5.79 1.81 -11.43
C SER A 88 -5.82 1.16 -12.81
N PHE A 89 -5.27 -0.05 -12.96
CA PHE A 89 -5.35 -0.83 -14.19
C PHE A 89 -6.77 -1.34 -14.46
N ASN A 90 -7.44 -1.90 -13.44
CA ASN A 90 -8.79 -2.44 -13.56
C ASN A 90 -9.84 -1.34 -13.84
N GLU A 91 -9.64 -0.14 -13.29
CA GLU A 91 -10.46 1.04 -13.58
C GLU A 91 -10.37 1.42 -15.06
N LYS A 92 -9.15 1.42 -15.65
CA LYS A 92 -8.95 1.70 -17.08
C LYS A 92 -9.61 0.64 -17.96
N LEU A 93 -9.51 -0.65 -17.61
CA LEU A 93 -10.20 -1.72 -18.33
C LEU A 93 -11.73 -1.59 -18.28
N SER A 94 -12.28 -1.20 -17.12
CA SER A 94 -13.73 -1.07 -16.93
C SER A 94 -14.32 0.18 -17.60
N SER A 95 -13.49 1.18 -17.93
CA SER A 95 -13.89 2.40 -18.64
C SER A 95 -13.98 2.24 -20.17
N GLY A 96 -13.61 1.07 -20.72
CA GLY A 96 -13.84 0.72 -22.12
C GLY A 96 -15.31 0.36 -22.37
N ASP A 97 -15.89 0.95 -23.41
CA ASP A 97 -17.26 0.79 -23.95
C ASP A 97 -18.01 -0.52 -23.57
N PRO A 98 -19.19 -0.45 -22.91
CA PRO A 98 -19.95 -1.63 -22.47
C PRO A 98 -20.72 -2.38 -23.59
N SER A 99 -20.48 -2.12 -24.88
CA SER A 99 -21.31 -2.68 -25.96
C SER A 99 -20.98 -4.13 -26.39
N GLY A 100 -20.13 -4.87 -25.67
CA GLY A 100 -19.82 -6.28 -25.98
C GLY A 100 -19.98 -7.17 -24.74
N GLY A 101 -21.10 -7.87 -24.65
CA GLY A 101 -21.41 -8.78 -23.55
C GLY A 101 -20.48 -10.00 -23.52
N GLU A 102 -19.40 -9.92 -22.76
CA GLU A 102 -18.72 -11.08 -22.21
C GLU A 102 -18.10 -10.68 -20.87
N THR A 103 -18.62 -11.21 -19.77
CA THR A 103 -18.02 -11.08 -18.45
C THR A 103 -16.60 -11.65 -18.54
N PRO A 104 -15.53 -10.86 -18.35
CA PRO A 104 -14.19 -11.40 -18.42
C PRO A 104 -14.06 -12.48 -17.35
N GLY A 105 -13.81 -13.72 -17.78
CA GLY A 105 -13.61 -14.83 -16.86
C GLY A 105 -12.50 -14.49 -15.86
N ASN A 106 -12.71 -14.87 -14.59
CA ASN A 106 -11.82 -14.56 -13.46
C ASN A 106 -10.34 -14.84 -13.82
N ASP A 107 -10.07 -15.97 -14.49
CA ASP A 107 -8.73 -16.39 -14.91
C ASP A 107 -8.01 -15.40 -15.85
N ARG A 108 -8.76 -14.72 -16.71
CA ARG A 108 -8.21 -13.71 -17.64
C ARG A 108 -7.81 -12.44 -16.88
N LEU A 109 -8.57 -12.08 -15.85
CA LEU A 109 -8.27 -10.95 -14.96
C LEU A 109 -7.05 -11.26 -14.09
N THR A 110 -6.94 -12.46 -13.50
CA THR A 110 -5.75 -12.86 -12.72
C THR A 110 -4.48 -12.86 -13.57
N SER A 111 -4.58 -13.35 -14.81
CA SER A 111 -3.45 -13.35 -15.75
C SER A 111 -3.02 -11.94 -16.17
N ALA A 112 -3.98 -11.05 -16.46
CA ALA A 112 -3.70 -9.65 -16.78
C ALA A 112 -3.06 -8.92 -15.59
N ASN A 113 -3.60 -9.13 -14.38
CA ASN A 113 -3.08 -8.57 -13.13
C ASN A 113 -1.63 -9.01 -12.87
N ALA A 114 -1.34 -10.30 -13.02
CA ALA A 114 0.02 -10.83 -12.88
C ALA A 114 0.99 -10.19 -13.90
N LYS A 115 0.54 -9.96 -15.15
CA LYS A 115 1.37 -9.27 -16.16
C LYS A 115 1.67 -7.83 -15.79
N VAL A 116 0.70 -7.05 -15.30
CA VAL A 116 0.90 -5.64 -14.92
C VAL A 116 1.97 -5.48 -13.85
N VAL A 117 1.96 -6.40 -12.89
CA VAL A 117 2.83 -6.37 -11.70
C VAL A 117 4.23 -6.91 -12.01
N LYS A 118 4.36 -7.89 -12.91
CA LYS A 118 5.65 -8.53 -13.25
C LYS A 118 6.37 -7.95 -14.47
N SER A 119 5.67 -7.31 -15.41
CA SER A 119 6.28 -6.81 -16.65
C SER A 119 6.90 -5.41 -16.55
N GLY A 120 6.54 -4.63 -15.51
CA GLY A 120 6.93 -3.22 -15.44
C GLY A 120 6.16 -2.31 -16.41
N HIS A 121 5.26 -2.85 -17.23
CA HIS A 121 4.37 -2.08 -18.11
C HIS A 121 3.21 -1.46 -17.31
N ASN A 122 3.53 -0.60 -16.35
CA ASN A 122 2.57 0.15 -15.56
C ASN A 122 2.97 1.62 -15.47
N GLU A 123 2.05 2.45 -14.99
CA GLU A 123 2.21 3.91 -14.92
C GLU A 123 3.40 4.38 -14.08
N ALA A 124 3.96 3.53 -13.22
CA ALA A 124 5.14 3.82 -12.41
C ALA A 124 6.42 3.12 -12.91
N GLY A 125 6.33 2.23 -13.90
CA GLY A 125 7.45 1.42 -14.39
C GLY A 125 8.01 0.43 -13.36
N LEU A 126 7.20 0.02 -12.38
CA LEU A 126 7.64 -0.78 -11.24
C LEU A 126 7.45 -2.28 -11.48
N VAL A 127 8.39 -3.09 -11.01
CA VAL A 127 8.32 -4.55 -11.06
C VAL A 127 8.24 -5.09 -9.65
N TYR A 128 7.31 -6.01 -9.42
CA TYR A 128 7.20 -6.72 -8.15
C TYR A 128 8.37 -7.65 -7.94
N ASP A 129 9.01 -7.50 -6.79
CA ASP A 129 10.23 -8.18 -6.41
C ASP A 129 9.93 -9.15 -5.26
N GLU A 130 9.61 -10.39 -5.64
CA GLU A 130 9.26 -11.47 -4.72
C GLU A 130 10.44 -11.84 -3.80
N ASP A 131 11.66 -11.83 -4.35
CA ASP A 131 12.88 -12.08 -3.58
C ASP A 131 13.11 -11.01 -2.50
N TRP A 132 12.86 -9.74 -2.83
CA TRP A 132 12.95 -8.66 -1.84
C TRP A 132 11.89 -8.82 -0.75
N VAL A 133 10.67 -9.21 -1.10
CA VAL A 133 9.60 -9.46 -0.13
C VAL A 133 9.99 -10.58 0.84
N GLU A 134 10.47 -11.70 0.33
CA GLU A 134 10.91 -12.83 1.16
C GLU A 134 12.08 -12.43 2.08
N LYS A 135 13.14 -11.86 1.51
CA LYS A 135 14.33 -11.43 2.27
C LYS A 135 14.00 -10.38 3.33
N THR A 136 13.12 -9.43 3.01
CA THR A 136 12.72 -8.37 3.92
C THR A 136 11.84 -8.92 5.04
N THR A 137 10.93 -9.85 4.75
CA THR A 137 10.12 -10.56 5.75
C THR A 137 11.01 -11.31 6.73
N LEU A 138 11.98 -12.07 6.22
CA LEU A 138 12.93 -12.80 7.06
C LEU A 138 13.76 -11.84 7.92
N ARG A 139 14.26 -10.74 7.36
CA ARG A 139 15.03 -9.73 8.09
C ARG A 139 14.19 -9.06 9.19
N ALA A 140 12.93 -8.74 8.90
CA ALA A 140 12.01 -8.15 9.85
C ALA A 140 11.73 -9.11 11.03
N ALA A 141 11.49 -10.39 10.73
CA ALA A 141 11.29 -11.42 11.75
C ALA A 141 12.54 -11.59 12.63
N ARG A 142 13.72 -11.74 12.01
CA ARG A 142 14.98 -11.87 12.75
C ARG A 142 15.25 -10.67 13.66
N ASN A 143 15.05 -9.45 13.14
CA ASN A 143 15.24 -8.23 13.92
C ASN A 143 14.27 -8.16 15.12
N ARG A 144 13.01 -8.58 14.93
CA ARG A 144 12.06 -8.68 16.04
C ARG A 144 12.55 -9.66 17.10
N ASP A 145 12.95 -10.87 16.69
CA ASP A 145 13.35 -11.92 17.62
C ASP A 145 14.64 -11.54 18.41
N GLU A 146 15.55 -10.82 17.75
CA GLU A 146 16.76 -10.21 18.34
C GLU A 146 16.37 -9.17 19.41
N LEU A 147 15.53 -8.20 19.06
CA LEU A 147 15.03 -7.17 19.98
C LEU A 147 14.25 -7.77 21.16
N GLU A 148 13.47 -8.83 20.94
CA GLU A 148 12.76 -9.55 22.00
C GLU A 148 13.73 -10.21 22.98
N THR A 149 14.80 -10.82 22.47
CA THR A 149 15.85 -11.44 23.29
C THR A 149 16.60 -10.39 24.11
N GLU A 150 17.02 -9.30 23.49
CA GLU A 150 17.68 -8.17 24.16
C GLU A 150 16.80 -7.56 25.24
N LEU A 151 15.54 -7.28 24.92
CA LEU A 151 14.57 -6.72 25.86
C LEU A 151 14.34 -7.65 27.05
N LYS A 152 14.29 -8.97 26.84
CA LYS A 152 14.18 -9.94 27.92
C LYS A 152 15.43 -9.92 28.81
N ASN A 153 16.62 -9.83 28.22
CA ASN A 153 17.88 -9.73 28.96
C ASN A 153 17.96 -8.43 29.78
N PHE A 154 17.59 -7.28 29.21
CA PHE A 154 17.58 -6.01 29.93
C PHE A 154 16.60 -6.01 31.11
N LYS A 155 15.44 -6.67 30.95
CA LYS A 155 14.46 -6.85 32.04
C LYS A 155 15.01 -7.74 33.16
N VAL A 156 15.61 -8.89 32.84
CA VAL A 156 16.19 -9.80 33.85
C VAL A 156 17.31 -9.10 34.63
N ASN A 157 18.11 -8.28 33.96
CA ASN A 157 19.22 -7.56 34.57
C ASN A 157 18.83 -6.22 35.22
N ALA A 158 17.53 -5.85 35.21
CA ALA A 158 17.00 -4.62 35.78
C ALA A 158 17.69 -3.32 35.31
N ILE A 159 18.16 -3.28 34.05
CA ILE A 159 18.85 -2.11 33.48
C ILE A 159 17.81 -1.09 33.01
N LYS A 160 17.36 -0.25 33.94
CA LYS A 160 16.23 0.69 33.74
C LYS A 160 16.43 1.64 32.55
N GLU A 161 17.67 2.07 32.27
CA GLU A 161 17.97 2.96 31.14
C GLU A 161 17.79 2.29 29.77
N CYS A 162 17.93 0.97 29.68
CA CYS A 162 17.77 0.20 28.44
C CYS A 162 16.33 -0.28 28.20
N THR A 163 15.41 -0.04 29.15
CA THR A 163 13.99 -0.38 29.04
C THR A 163 13.08 0.86 28.95
N ARG A 164 13.67 2.05 28.91
CA ARG A 164 12.99 3.35 28.83
C ARG A 164 12.51 3.64 27.42
#